data_AF-A0A250DT09-F1
#
_entry.id   AF-A0A250DT09-F1
#
_cell.length_a   1.000
_cell.length_b   1.000
_cell.length_c   1.000
_cell.angle_alpha   90.00
_cell.angle_beta   90.00
_cell.angle_gamma   90.00
#
_symmetry.space_group_name_H-M   'P 1'
#
loop_
_entity.id
_entity.type
_entity.pdbx_description
1 polymer ?
#
loop_
_entity_poly.entity_id
_entity_poly.type
_entity_poly.pdbx_seq_one_letter_code
_entity_poly.pdbx_strand_id
1 'polypeptide(L)'
;MPSVIEPTDQQLRDACERMARRFRWTDSFETVMQDACRSRLVRLAVAHPSAAGLAAARAPRLFVRRQPATTQPLFDRKRAASGERDDD
;
A
#
# COMPACT_ATOMS: atom_id res chain seq x y z
N MET A 1 4.96 15.74 5.07
CA MET A 1 3.55 16.17 5.02
C MET A 1 2.94 15.53 3.79
N PRO A 2 2.19 14.43 3.89
CA PRO A 2 1.52 13.86 2.72
C PRO A 2 0.54 14.90 2.18
N SER A 3 0.69 15.25 0.90
CA SER A 3 -0.19 16.19 0.21
C SER A 3 -1.60 15.61 0.21
N VAL A 4 -2.53 16.24 0.95
CA VAL A 4 -3.95 15.89 0.89
C VAL A 4 -4.48 16.44 -0.42
N ILE A 5 -4.29 15.70 -1.50
CA ILE A 5 -4.90 16.00 -2.78
C ILE A 5 -6.36 15.60 -2.63
N GLU A 6 -7.25 16.58 -2.60
CA GLU A 6 -8.69 16.32 -2.64
C GLU A 6 -9.01 15.50 -3.90
N PRO A 7 -9.66 14.34 -3.76
CA PRO A 7 -10.02 13.49 -4.89
C PRO A 7 -11.05 14.22 -5.76
N THR A 8 -10.86 14.19 -7.07
CA THR A 8 -11.83 14.79 -7.98
C THR A 8 -13.13 13.99 -8.00
N ASP A 9 -14.25 14.64 -8.30
CA ASP A 9 -15.56 13.98 -8.45
C ASP A 9 -15.52 12.80 -9.43
N GLN A 10 -14.76 12.93 -10.51
CA GLN A 10 -14.58 11.85 -11.48
C GLN A 10 -13.88 10.63 -10.85
N GLN A 11 -12.84 10.86 -10.05
CA GLN A 11 -12.14 9.77 -9.37
C GLN A 11 -13.05 9.05 -8.35
N LEU A 12 -13.90 9.79 -7.65
CA LEU A 12 -14.88 9.23 -6.73
C LEU A 12 -15.92 8.39 -7.46
N ARG A 13 -16.42 8.86 -8.62
CA ARG A 13 -17.38 8.13 -9.46
C ARG A 13 -16.76 6.83 -9.99
N ASP A 14 -15.56 6.90 -10.54
CA ASP A 14 -14.85 5.71 -11.05
C ASP A 14 -14.59 4.70 -9.93
N ALA A 15 -14.20 5.16 -8.73
CA ALA A 15 -14.01 4.30 -7.57
C ALA A 15 -15.32 3.69 -7.08
N CYS A 16 -16.41 4.47 -7.07
CA CYS A 16 -17.73 3.98 -6.72
C CYS A 16 -18.18 2.86 -7.67
N GLU A 17 -18.02 3.01 -8.99
CA GLU A 17 -18.36 1.94 -9.95
C GLU A 17 -17.57 0.66 -9.70
N ARG A 18 -16.26 0.78 -9.44
CA ARG A 18 -15.41 -0.40 -9.13
C ARG A 18 -15.89 -1.11 -7.87
N MET A 19 -16.20 -0.34 -6.83
CA MET A 19 -16.69 -0.88 -5.56
C MET A 19 -18.07 -1.50 -5.71
N ALA A 20 -18.97 -0.86 -6.45
CA ALA A 20 -20.30 -1.38 -6.75
C ALA A 20 -20.23 -2.73 -7.48
N ARG A 21 -19.31 -2.89 -8.45
CA ARG A 21 -19.09 -4.19 -9.12
C ARG A 21 -18.55 -5.25 -8.16
N ARG A 22 -17.61 -4.88 -7.27
CA ARG A 22 -16.97 -5.81 -6.32
C ARG A 22 -17.92 -6.28 -5.23
N PHE A 23 -18.71 -5.37 -4.67
CA PHE A 23 -19.61 -5.65 -3.54
C PHE A 23 -21.09 -5.79 -3.95
N ARG A 24 -21.37 -5.76 -5.27
CA ARG A 24 -22.72 -5.87 -5.86
C ARG A 24 -23.70 -4.83 -5.30
N TRP A 25 -23.24 -3.60 -5.12
CA TRP A 25 -24.13 -2.49 -4.74
C TRP A 25 -25.07 -2.16 -5.90
N THR A 26 -26.37 -2.05 -5.60
CA THR A 26 -27.41 -1.65 -6.56
C THR A 26 -27.74 -0.17 -6.49
N ASP A 27 -27.16 0.53 -5.52
CA ASP A 27 -27.44 1.92 -5.22
C ASP A 27 -26.72 2.88 -6.17
N SER A 28 -27.31 4.07 -6.35
CA SER A 28 -26.70 5.15 -7.14
C SER A 28 -25.47 5.74 -6.44
N PHE A 29 -24.62 6.45 -7.20
CA PHE A 29 -23.47 7.16 -6.64
C PHE A 29 -23.85 8.10 -5.49
N GLU A 30 -24.94 8.87 -5.64
CA GLU A 30 -25.39 9.81 -4.61
C GLU A 30 -25.80 9.08 -3.33
N THR A 31 -26.55 7.98 -3.46
CA THR A 31 -26.96 7.13 -2.34
C THR A 31 -25.73 6.52 -1.62
N VAL A 32 -24.73 6.07 -2.39
CA VAL A 32 -23.47 5.55 -1.85
C VAL A 32 -22.67 6.63 -1.11
N MET A 33 -22.68 7.86 -1.61
CA MET A 33 -21.96 8.97 -1.01
C MET A 33 -22.64 9.53 0.24
N GLN A 34 -23.96 9.36 0.38
CA GLN A 34 -24.71 9.69 1.60
C GLN A 34 -24.44 8.71 2.75
N ASP A 35 -24.05 7.47 2.43
CA ASP A 35 -23.67 6.47 3.44
C ASP A 35 -22.23 6.72 3.93
N ALA A 36 -22.05 6.91 5.24
CA ALA A 36 -20.77 7.24 5.85
C ALA A 36 -19.72 6.11 5.70
N CYS A 37 -20.14 4.85 5.73
CA CYS A 37 -19.24 3.71 5.60
C CYS A 37 -18.81 3.53 4.14
N ARG A 38 -19.77 3.56 3.21
CA ARG A 38 -19.51 3.34 1.80
C ARG A 38 -18.76 4.52 1.17
N SER A 39 -19.10 5.76 1.51
CA SER A 39 -18.34 6.94 1.08
C SER A 39 -16.87 6.88 1.56
N ARG A 40 -16.62 6.45 2.79
CA ARG A 40 -15.25 6.24 3.31
C ARG A 40 -14.51 5.17 2.51
N LEU A 41 -15.16 4.07 2.18
CA LEU A 41 -14.57 3.01 1.36
C LEU A 41 -14.23 3.50 -0.06
N VAL A 42 -15.10 4.30 -0.68
CA VAL A 42 -14.85 4.92 -1.99
C VAL A 42 -13.64 5.86 -1.92
N ARG A 43 -13.57 6.75 -0.92
CA ARG A 43 -12.43 7.66 -0.71
C ARG A 43 -11.12 6.91 -0.49
N LEU A 44 -11.14 5.83 0.30
CA LEU A 44 -9.97 4.97 0.49
C LEU A 44 -9.55 4.27 -0.80
N ALA A 45 -10.50 3.84 -1.63
CA ALA A 45 -10.21 3.23 -2.93
C ALA A 45 -9.63 4.24 -3.94
N VAL A 46 -9.92 5.53 -3.81
CA VAL A 46 -9.25 6.60 -4.58
C VAL A 46 -7.83 6.84 -4.08
N ALA A 47 -7.64 6.92 -2.76
CA ALA A 47 -6.31 7.12 -2.16
C ALA A 47 -5.36 5.93 -2.39
N HIS A 48 -5.92 4.72 -2.44
CA HIS A 48 -5.18 3.47 -2.58
C HIS A 48 -5.80 2.57 -3.65
N PRO A 49 -5.61 2.90 -4.94
CA PRO A 49 -6.20 2.13 -6.04
C PRO A 49 -5.70 0.67 -6.07
N SER A 50 -4.49 0.40 -5.54
CA SER A 50 -3.92 -0.94 -5.44
C SER A 50 -4.60 -1.85 -4.41
N ALA A 51 -5.18 -1.31 -3.34
CA ALA A 51 -5.87 -2.10 -2.30
C ALA A 51 -7.22 -2.65 -2.80
N ALA A 52 -7.79 -2.05 -3.85
CA ALA A 52 -9.06 -2.46 -4.44
C ALA A 52 -8.96 -3.66 -5.41
N GLY A 53 -7.78 -4.27 -5.57
CA GLY A 53 -7.64 -5.60 -6.18
C GLY A 53 -7.69 -5.67 -7.71
N LEU A 54 -7.48 -4.56 -8.41
CA LEU A 54 -7.17 -4.57 -9.85
C LEU A 54 -5.76 -4.06 -10.04
N ALA A 55 -4.97 -4.84 -10.78
CA ALA A 55 -3.57 -4.62 -11.09
C ALA A 55 -3.28 -3.15 -11.34
N ALA A 56 -2.20 -2.66 -10.74
CA ALA A 56 -1.60 -1.36 -11.01
C ALA A 56 -1.50 -1.18 -12.53
N ALA A 57 -2.47 -0.49 -13.13
CA ALA A 57 -2.40 -0.07 -14.50
C ALA A 57 -1.30 1.00 -14.53
N ARG A 58 -0.09 0.55 -14.88
CA ARG A 58 1.10 1.37 -15.17
C ARG A 58 1.45 2.36 -14.06
N ALA A 59 2.11 1.86 -13.03
CA ALA A 59 3.00 2.73 -12.26
C ALA A 59 3.99 3.39 -13.24
N PRO A 60 4.11 4.72 -13.31
CA PRO A 60 5.25 5.33 -13.98
C PRO A 60 6.52 4.86 -13.27
N ARG A 61 7.51 4.51 -14.09
CA ARG A 61 8.76 3.87 -13.70
C ARG A 61 9.35 4.55 -12.47
N LEU A 62 9.65 3.72 -11.47
CA LEU A 62 10.37 4.04 -10.24
C LEU A 62 11.45 5.10 -10.49
N PHE A 63 11.31 6.26 -9.86
CA PHE A 63 12.47 7.12 -9.64
C PHE A 63 13.43 6.34 -8.75
N VAL A 64 14.56 5.95 -9.33
CA VAL A 64 15.71 5.39 -8.61
C VAL A 64 16.12 6.40 -7.55
N ARG A 65 15.71 6.18 -6.31
CA ARG A 65 16.26 6.89 -5.17
C ARG A 65 17.68 6.36 -5.01
N ARG A 66 18.68 7.13 -5.47
CA ARG A 66 20.10 6.88 -5.19
C ARG A 66 20.24 6.65 -3.70
N GLN A 67 20.60 5.42 -3.30
CA GLN A 67 21.00 5.16 -1.92
C GLN A 67 22.29 5.95 -1.64
N PRO A 68 22.41 6.61 -0.47
CA PRO A 68 23.73 7.01 0.01
C PRO A 68 24.49 5.72 0.34
N ALA A 69 25.70 5.59 -0.21
CA ALA A 69 26.59 4.47 0.06
C ALA A 69 26.93 4.43 1.55
N THR A 70 26.24 3.58 2.32
CA THR A 70 26.69 3.20 3.66
C THR A 70 27.69 2.06 3.49
N THR A 71 28.95 2.44 3.37
CA THR A 71 30.09 1.54 3.53
C THR A 71 30.07 1.03 4.96
N GLN A 72 29.56 -0.18 5.18
CA GLN A 72 29.86 -0.95 6.40
C GLN A 72 30.40 -2.31 5.98
N PRO A 73 31.71 -2.55 6.13
CA PRO A 73 32.25 -3.87 5.88
C PRO A 73 32.04 -4.77 7.10
N LEU A 74 31.50 -5.95 6.78
CA LEU A 74 31.94 -7.27 7.26
C LEU A 74 31.55 -7.67 8.68
N PHE A 75 30.52 -8.51 8.72
CA PHE A 75 30.36 -9.61 9.66
C PHE A 75 31.73 -10.28 9.96
N ASP A 76 32.24 -10.11 11.18
CA ASP A 76 33.31 -10.99 11.68
C ASP A 76 32.68 -12.34 12.02
N ARG A 77 33.04 -13.32 11.18
CA ARG A 77 32.56 -14.68 11.19
C ARG A 77 33.53 -15.50 12.03
N LYS A 78 33.39 -15.47 13.36
CA LYS A 78 34.04 -16.46 14.25
C LYS A 78 33.00 -17.24 15.05
N ARG A 79 32.39 -18.18 14.35
CA ARG A 79 31.87 -19.43 14.92
C ARG A 79 33.08 -20.33 15.18
N ALA A 80 33.55 -20.42 16.41
CA ALA A 80 34.37 -21.55 16.86
C ALA A 80 33.50 -22.40 17.80
N ALA A 81 33.33 -23.66 17.44
CA ALA A 81 32.63 -24.69 18.17
C ALA A 81 33.60 -25.47 19.06
N SER A 82 33.06 -26.16 20.07
CA SER A 82 33.67 -27.25 20.87
C SER A 82 34.82 -26.80 21.80
N GLY A 83 34.85 -27.03 23.11
CA GLY A 83 34.32 -28.11 23.95
C GLY A 83 35.50 -28.86 24.54
N GLU A 84 35.76 -28.74 25.85
CA GLU A 84 36.41 -29.78 26.68
C GLU A 84 36.27 -29.41 28.17
N ARG A 85 35.90 -30.41 28.98
CA ARG A 85 35.96 -30.48 30.45
C ARG A 85 37.43 -30.71 30.83
N ASP A 86 37.89 -30.15 31.94
CA ASP A 86 38.96 -30.81 32.71
C ASP A 86 38.72 -30.57 34.21
N ASP A 87 38.99 -31.61 34.97
CA ASP A 87 38.67 -31.90 36.37
C ASP A 87 40.02 -31.89 37.11
N ASP A 88 40.22 -30.97 38.06
CA ASP A 88 41.13 -31.13 39.21
C ASP A 88 40.76 -30.11 40.31
#